data_AF-A0A2P6W3T8-F1
#
_entry.id   AF-A0A2P6W3T8-F1
#
_cell.length_a   1.000
_cell.length_b   1.000
_cell.length_c   1.000
_cell.angle_alpha   90.00
_cell.angle_beta   90.00
_cell.angle_gamma   90.00
#
_symmetry.space_group_name_H-M   'P 1'
#
loop_
_entity.id
_entity.type
_entity.pdbx_description
1 polymer ?
#
loop_
_entity_poly.entity_id
_entity_poly.type
_entity_poly.pdbx_seq_one_letter_code
_entity_poly.pdbx_strand_id
1 'polypeptide(L)'
;SDEGEIEEIAENIVYSEEEIDGSKVHVLKSSGPGARLGKYGDALETVADENDLEAIISVDAGAKFEGEETGSLSEGVGVMMGGPGVEKSKIEDVAVEHDVPLEGIIIKQSPPEASKPMKKEIYEAYKPAISKVKEIASEFDGEVAIVGVGNTCGAGDTRDQVAGVHNRLRKYWEEYEEKEEEEVSYMGVMGAMPSGGEQAELLQARDNLIWNMIR
;
A
#
# COMPACT_ATOMS: atom_id res chain seq x y z
N SER A 1 -6.54 0.23 -13.95
CA SER A 1 -7.78 0.56 -14.68
C SER A 1 -8.12 -0.51 -15.70
N ASP A 2 -9.30 -0.42 -16.31
CA ASP A 2 -9.74 -1.27 -17.43
C ASP A 2 -9.54 -0.59 -18.80
N GLU A 3 -9.22 0.71 -18.84
CA GLU A 3 -9.27 1.54 -20.06
C GLU A 3 -8.06 2.48 -20.27
N GLY A 4 -7.35 2.93 -19.23
CA GLY A 4 -6.18 3.81 -19.35
C GLY A 4 -4.90 3.10 -19.78
N GLU A 5 -4.12 3.72 -20.66
CA GLU A 5 -2.77 3.25 -21.00
C GLU A 5 -1.83 3.52 -19.81
N ILE A 6 -1.20 2.46 -19.30
CA ILE A 6 -0.21 2.58 -18.22
C ILE A 6 1.15 2.85 -18.85
N GLU A 7 1.78 3.95 -18.44
CA GLU A 7 3.12 4.34 -18.90
C GLU A 7 4.06 4.63 -17.73
N GLU A 8 5.37 4.54 -17.98
CA GLU A 8 6.39 4.92 -17.01
C GLU A 8 6.75 6.40 -17.22
N ILE A 9 6.38 7.24 -16.25
CA ILE A 9 6.56 8.71 -16.31
C ILE A 9 7.86 9.18 -15.64
N ALA A 10 8.37 8.38 -14.69
CA ALA A 10 9.66 8.59 -14.04
C ALA A 10 10.25 7.24 -13.59
N GLU A 11 11.50 7.24 -13.14
CA GLU A 11 12.20 6.01 -12.76
C GLU A 11 11.41 5.20 -11.71
N ASN A 12 10.94 4.01 -12.12
CA ASN A 12 10.09 3.12 -11.33
C ASN A 12 8.75 3.75 -10.88
N ILE A 13 8.18 4.71 -11.61
CA ILE A 13 6.81 5.22 -11.37
C ILE A 13 5.97 4.96 -12.61
N VAL A 14 4.87 4.23 -12.41
CA VAL A 14 3.83 4.11 -13.44
C VAL A 14 2.72 5.12 -13.19
N TYR A 15 2.16 5.59 -14.29
CA TYR A 15 1.14 6.61 -14.38
C TYR A 15 0.00 6.12 -15.27
N SER A 16 -1.22 6.58 -14.98
CA SER A 16 -2.40 6.40 -15.83
C SER A 16 -3.32 7.60 -15.66
N GLU A 17 -3.85 8.12 -16.76
CA GLU A 17 -4.94 9.10 -16.77
C GLU A 17 -6.27 8.35 -16.66
N GLU A 18 -7.12 8.76 -15.73
CA GLU A 18 -8.43 8.14 -15.49
C GLU A 18 -9.52 9.21 -15.35
N GLU A 19 -10.79 8.77 -15.40
CA GLU A 19 -11.94 9.63 -15.12
C GLU A 19 -12.67 9.12 -13.88
N ILE A 20 -12.89 10.00 -12.90
CA ILE A 20 -13.70 9.74 -11.71
C ILE A 20 -14.82 10.76 -11.65
N ASP A 21 -16.05 10.28 -11.76
CA ASP A 21 -17.27 11.09 -11.62
C ASP A 21 -17.31 12.34 -12.54
N GLY A 22 -16.66 12.24 -13.71
CA GLY A 22 -16.57 13.30 -14.73
C GLY A 22 -15.34 14.20 -14.62
N SER A 23 -14.53 14.04 -13.57
CA SER A 23 -13.26 14.75 -13.39
C SER A 23 -12.09 13.87 -13.80
N LYS A 24 -11.12 14.47 -14.50
CA LYS A 24 -9.88 13.78 -14.85
C LYS A 24 -9.00 13.64 -13.61
N VAL A 25 -8.42 12.46 -13.43
CA VAL A 25 -7.50 12.19 -12.33
C VAL A 25 -6.21 11.53 -12.84
N HIS A 26 -5.10 11.89 -12.22
CA HIS A 26 -3.77 11.39 -12.54
C HIS A 26 -3.37 10.35 -11.49
N VAL A 27 -3.32 9.07 -11.84
CA VAL A 27 -3.02 8.01 -10.87
C VAL A 27 -1.57 7.57 -10.99
N LEU A 28 -0.81 7.69 -9.90
CA LEU A 28 0.60 7.33 -9.83
C LEU A 28 0.85 6.26 -8.78
N LYS A 29 1.76 5.33 -9.06
CA LYS A 29 2.31 4.41 -8.05
C LYS A 29 3.72 3.96 -8.45
N SER A 30 4.44 3.34 -7.51
CA SER A 30 5.68 2.63 -7.87
C SER A 30 5.39 1.53 -8.90
N SER A 31 6.24 1.40 -9.92
CA SER A 31 6.16 0.30 -10.90
C SER A 31 6.33 -1.04 -10.18
N GLY A 32 5.63 -2.06 -10.66
CA GLY A 32 5.56 -3.36 -10.02
C GLY A 32 5.70 -4.56 -10.97
N PRO A 33 6.08 -5.72 -10.42
CA PRO A 33 6.34 -5.96 -9.01
C PRO A 33 7.75 -5.53 -8.57
N GLY A 34 7.86 -4.81 -7.45
CA GLY A 34 9.16 -4.32 -6.94
C GLY A 34 9.15 -3.94 -5.47
N ALA A 35 10.32 -4.04 -4.82
CA ALA A 35 10.52 -3.69 -3.41
C ALA A 35 10.96 -2.24 -3.16
N ARG A 36 11.31 -1.52 -4.22
CA ARG A 36 11.82 -0.15 -4.15
C ARG A 36 10.68 0.82 -4.46
N LEU A 37 10.73 1.96 -3.79
CA LEU A 37 9.95 3.13 -4.21
C LEU A 37 10.58 3.74 -5.46
N GLY A 38 9.75 4.31 -6.33
CA GLY A 38 10.20 5.09 -7.48
C GLY A 38 10.47 6.56 -7.15
N LYS A 39 10.72 7.33 -8.21
CA LYS A 39 10.95 8.77 -8.18
C LYS A 39 9.65 9.57 -8.24
N TYR A 40 8.90 9.52 -7.14
CA TYR A 40 7.60 10.21 -7.04
C TYR A 40 7.70 11.72 -7.24
N GLY A 41 8.79 12.34 -6.75
CA GLY A 41 8.99 13.78 -6.93
C GLY A 41 9.09 14.15 -8.41
N ASP A 42 9.97 13.46 -9.14
CA ASP A 42 10.22 13.71 -10.58
C ASP A 42 8.96 13.42 -11.42
N ALA A 43 8.18 12.39 -11.03
CA ALA A 43 6.92 12.06 -11.68
C ALA A 43 5.86 13.14 -11.47
N LEU A 44 5.71 13.63 -10.23
CA LEU A 44 4.71 14.66 -9.91
C LEU A 44 5.10 16.02 -10.48
N GLU A 45 6.38 16.36 -10.53
CA GLU A 45 6.88 17.57 -11.23
C GLU A 45 6.41 17.55 -12.69
N THR A 46 6.60 16.42 -13.39
CA THR A 46 6.14 16.26 -14.78
C THR A 46 4.62 16.44 -14.91
N VAL A 47 3.84 15.80 -14.03
CA VAL A 47 2.36 15.92 -14.08
C VAL A 47 1.90 17.34 -13.77
N ALA A 48 2.50 18.01 -12.77
CA ALA A 48 2.13 19.36 -12.35
C ALA A 48 2.60 20.45 -13.34
N ASP A 49 3.68 20.20 -14.10
CA ASP A 49 4.13 21.08 -15.18
C ASP A 49 3.20 21.02 -16.40
N GLU A 50 2.65 19.84 -16.69
CA GLU A 50 1.81 19.60 -17.87
C GLU A 50 0.32 19.86 -17.62
N ASN A 51 -0.12 19.86 -16.36
CA ASN A 51 -1.53 19.94 -15.98
C ASN A 51 -1.74 20.91 -14.79
N ASP A 52 -2.91 21.55 -14.73
CA ASP A 52 -3.28 22.45 -13.64
C ASP A 52 -3.91 21.64 -12.50
N LEU A 53 -3.06 21.09 -11.62
CA LEU A 53 -3.51 20.24 -10.52
C LEU A 53 -4.14 21.08 -9.40
N GLU A 54 -5.34 20.71 -8.97
CA GLU A 54 -6.00 21.34 -7.81
C GLU A 54 -5.65 20.68 -6.48
N ALA A 55 -5.18 19.43 -6.50
CA ALA A 55 -4.73 18.71 -5.30
C ALA A 55 -3.83 17.52 -5.62
N ILE A 56 -2.99 17.14 -4.67
CA ILE A 56 -2.29 15.85 -4.63
C ILE A 56 -2.79 15.06 -3.43
N ILE A 57 -3.38 13.89 -3.68
CA ILE A 57 -3.95 12.99 -2.68
C ILE A 57 -3.04 11.76 -2.56
N SER A 58 -2.36 11.62 -1.43
CA SER A 58 -1.46 10.48 -1.16
C SER A 58 -2.15 9.38 -0.36
N VAL A 59 -1.94 8.12 -0.74
CA VAL A 59 -2.48 6.94 -0.03
C VAL A 59 -1.32 6.03 0.35
N ASP A 60 -1.13 5.79 1.64
CA ASP A 60 -0.06 4.92 2.18
C ASP A 60 -0.58 4.02 3.29
N ALA A 61 0.20 3.01 3.65
CA ALA A 61 -0.01 2.21 4.84
C ALA A 61 0.93 2.66 5.97
N GLY A 62 0.37 3.12 7.08
CA GLY A 62 1.11 3.75 8.17
C GLY A 62 0.89 3.10 9.53
N ALA A 63 1.78 3.43 10.47
CA ALA A 63 1.74 2.88 11.81
C ALA A 63 0.43 3.26 12.54
N LYS A 64 -0.21 2.25 13.12
CA LYS A 64 -1.38 2.41 13.98
C LYS A 64 -1.00 2.69 15.43
N PHE A 65 -1.84 3.43 16.13
CA PHE A 65 -1.80 3.54 17.58
C PHE A 65 -2.41 2.30 18.25
N GLU A 66 -2.12 2.07 19.52
CA GLU A 66 -2.57 0.89 20.26
C GLU A 66 -4.11 0.73 20.28
N GLY A 67 -4.85 1.84 20.23
CA GLY A 67 -6.31 1.84 20.18
C GLY A 67 -6.92 1.78 18.78
N GLU A 68 -6.11 1.77 17.72
CA GLU A 68 -6.59 1.75 16.33
C GLU A 68 -6.68 0.31 15.79
N GLU A 69 -7.74 0.06 15.04
CA GLU A 69 -7.96 -1.22 14.38
C GLU A 69 -7.08 -1.34 13.13
N THR A 70 -6.57 -2.55 12.88
CA THR A 70 -5.84 -2.84 11.64
C THR A 70 -6.78 -2.68 10.44
N GLY A 71 -6.32 -2.03 9.37
CA GLY A 71 -7.12 -1.73 8.18
C GLY A 71 -8.05 -0.52 8.33
N SER A 72 -8.11 0.12 9.50
CA SER A 72 -8.84 1.40 9.64
C SER A 72 -8.14 2.52 8.86
N LEU A 73 -8.90 3.56 8.52
CA LEU A 73 -8.39 4.71 7.76
C LEU A 73 -8.19 5.91 8.67
N SER A 74 -7.21 6.74 8.33
CA SER A 74 -7.07 8.09 8.89
C SER A 74 -6.74 9.08 7.79
N GLU A 75 -7.34 10.25 7.88
CA GLU A 75 -7.14 11.35 6.95
C GLU A 75 -6.17 12.37 7.55
N GLY A 76 -5.48 13.12 6.69
CA GLY A 76 -4.62 14.21 7.12
C GLY A 76 -4.07 15.03 5.97
N VAL A 77 -3.45 16.15 6.33
CA VAL A 77 -2.80 17.07 5.39
C VAL A 77 -1.30 16.75 5.30
N GLY A 78 -0.76 16.84 4.09
CA GLY A 78 0.65 16.57 3.77
C GLY A 78 0.89 15.21 3.14
N VAL A 79 2.14 14.93 2.80
CA VAL A 79 2.52 13.65 2.15
C VAL A 79 2.47 12.50 3.15
N MET A 80 1.61 11.52 2.86
CA MET A 80 1.55 10.24 3.57
C MET A 80 2.69 9.36 3.08
N MET A 81 3.88 9.60 3.62
CA MET A 81 5.07 8.79 3.41
C MET A 81 5.88 8.75 4.71
N GLY A 82 6.23 7.55 5.16
CA GLY A 82 6.95 7.34 6.41
C GLY A 82 8.39 7.89 6.42
N GLY A 83 8.78 8.54 7.52
CA GLY A 83 10.14 9.00 7.79
C GLY A 83 10.58 10.24 6.99
N PRO A 84 11.72 10.86 7.34
CA PRO A 84 12.35 11.85 6.48
C PRO A 84 12.91 11.15 5.23
N GLY A 85 12.53 11.62 4.04
CA GLY A 85 12.92 10.99 2.79
C GLY A 85 13.04 12.00 1.67
N VAL A 86 14.00 11.77 0.76
CA VAL A 86 14.24 12.63 -0.42
C VAL A 86 12.97 12.77 -1.25
N GLU A 87 12.24 11.66 -1.47
CA GLU A 87 11.01 11.69 -2.28
C GLU A 87 9.90 12.47 -1.58
N LYS A 88 9.73 12.33 -0.26
CA LYS A 88 8.76 13.14 0.49
C LYS A 88 9.02 14.63 0.32
N SER A 89 10.27 15.06 0.50
CA SER A 89 10.63 16.48 0.35
C SER A 89 10.43 16.98 -1.08
N LYS A 90 10.75 16.18 -2.09
CA LYS A 90 10.49 16.57 -3.48
C LYS A 90 9.00 16.73 -3.79
N ILE A 91 8.15 15.85 -3.27
CA ILE A 91 6.69 15.99 -3.42
C ILE A 91 6.21 17.28 -2.74
N GLU A 92 6.72 17.58 -1.54
CA GLU A 92 6.43 18.83 -0.82
C GLU A 92 6.92 20.06 -1.59
N ASP A 93 8.09 19.99 -2.22
CA ASP A 93 8.64 21.08 -3.04
C ASP A 93 7.76 21.34 -4.27
N VAL A 94 7.37 20.29 -5.02
CA VAL A 94 6.43 20.40 -6.17
C VAL A 94 5.10 21.02 -5.73
N ALA A 95 4.53 20.56 -4.62
CA ALA A 95 3.28 21.11 -4.11
C ALA A 95 3.39 22.61 -3.77
N VAL A 96 4.53 23.04 -3.21
CA VAL A 96 4.79 24.46 -2.91
C VAL A 96 5.02 25.28 -4.18
N GLU A 97 5.75 24.75 -5.16
CA GLU A 97 6.06 25.46 -6.41
C GLU A 97 4.81 25.71 -7.27
N HIS A 98 3.85 24.78 -7.25
CA HIS A 98 2.60 24.87 -8.00
C HIS A 98 1.40 25.37 -7.16
N ASP A 99 1.59 25.71 -5.88
CA ASP A 99 0.52 26.13 -4.94
C ASP A 99 -0.62 25.10 -4.80
N VAL A 100 -0.25 23.82 -4.77
CA VAL A 100 -1.20 22.68 -4.74
C VAL A 100 -1.31 22.12 -3.32
N PRO A 101 -2.52 21.98 -2.76
CA PRO A 101 -2.73 21.35 -1.47
C PRO A 101 -2.36 19.85 -1.49
N LEU A 102 -1.86 19.39 -0.34
CA LEU A 102 -1.52 17.99 -0.10
C LEU A 102 -2.53 17.36 0.85
N GLU A 103 -3.28 16.39 0.36
CA GLU A 103 -4.19 15.58 1.15
C GLU A 103 -3.66 14.15 1.26
N GLY A 104 -4.15 13.40 2.24
CA GLY A 104 -3.79 12.00 2.29
C GLY A 104 -4.57 11.12 3.24
N ILE A 105 -4.44 9.83 2.94
CA ILE A 105 -5.13 8.73 3.59
C ILE A 105 -4.08 7.71 4.03
N ILE A 106 -4.13 7.35 5.31
CA ILE A 106 -3.32 6.31 5.90
C ILE A 106 -4.18 5.09 6.20
N ILE A 107 -3.81 3.95 5.63
CA ILE A 107 -4.31 2.63 6.04
C ILE A 107 -3.50 2.16 7.25
N LYS A 108 -4.18 1.95 8.37
CA LYS A 108 -3.54 1.65 9.65
C LYS A 108 -3.08 0.21 9.73
N GLN A 109 -1.79 0.04 10.04
CA GLN A 109 -1.18 -1.26 10.30
C GLN A 109 -0.13 -1.15 11.40
N SER A 110 0.18 -2.25 12.05
CA SER A 110 1.28 -2.39 13.00
C SER A 110 2.60 -2.65 12.26
N PRO A 111 3.75 -2.36 12.89
CA PRO A 111 5.06 -2.65 12.28
C PRO A 111 5.27 -4.13 11.89
N PRO A 112 4.82 -5.14 12.69
CA PRO A 112 4.91 -6.54 12.26
C PRO A 112 4.07 -6.86 11.03
N GLU A 113 2.87 -6.28 10.91
CA GLU A 113 1.99 -6.46 9.74
C GLU A 113 2.64 -5.92 8.46
N ALA A 114 3.34 -4.79 8.54
CA ALA A 114 4.03 -4.16 7.42
C ALA A 114 5.16 -5.02 6.81
N SER A 115 5.69 -5.99 7.57
CA SER A 115 6.82 -6.85 7.16
C SER A 115 6.40 -8.26 6.69
N LYS A 116 5.09 -8.55 6.74
CA LYS A 116 4.51 -9.88 6.47
C LYS A 116 3.52 -9.81 5.30
N PRO A 117 3.07 -10.96 4.76
CA PRO A 117 1.97 -10.95 3.81
C PRO A 117 0.76 -10.21 4.39
N MET A 118 0.12 -9.40 3.54
CA MET A 118 -0.93 -8.47 3.91
C MET A 118 -2.09 -9.18 4.60
N LYS A 119 -2.46 -8.71 5.80
CA LYS A 119 -3.66 -9.18 6.50
C LYS A 119 -4.92 -8.86 5.71
N LYS A 120 -5.99 -9.63 5.95
CA LYS A 120 -7.26 -9.48 5.24
C LYS A 120 -7.86 -8.09 5.44
N GLU A 121 -7.78 -7.56 6.65
CA GLU A 121 -8.28 -6.24 7.02
C GLU A 121 -7.56 -5.13 6.24
N ILE A 122 -6.23 -5.23 6.11
CA ILE A 122 -5.42 -4.26 5.32
C ILE A 122 -5.75 -4.39 3.83
N TYR A 123 -5.90 -5.62 3.34
CA TYR A 123 -6.30 -5.86 1.95
C TYR A 123 -7.67 -5.25 1.68
N GLU A 124 -8.68 -5.55 2.50
CA GLU A 124 -10.05 -5.08 2.28
C GLU A 124 -10.21 -3.56 2.46
N ALA A 125 -9.26 -2.90 3.14
CA ALA A 125 -9.23 -1.45 3.30
C ALA A 125 -9.11 -0.67 1.97
N TYR A 126 -8.71 -1.32 0.86
CA TYR A 126 -8.73 -0.67 -0.46
C TYR A 126 -10.13 -0.15 -0.82
N LYS A 127 -11.20 -0.82 -0.38
CA LYS A 127 -12.58 -0.43 -0.69
C LYS A 127 -12.97 0.90 -0.05
N PRO A 128 -12.91 1.04 1.29
CA PRO A 128 -13.18 2.34 1.91
C PRO A 128 -12.15 3.39 1.52
N ALA A 129 -10.89 3.01 1.24
CA ALA A 129 -9.87 3.97 0.79
C ALA A 129 -10.23 4.58 -0.57
N ILE A 130 -10.67 3.77 -1.55
CA ILE A 130 -11.18 4.28 -2.84
C ILE A 130 -12.36 5.22 -2.61
N SER A 131 -13.34 4.84 -1.79
CA SER A 131 -14.48 5.71 -1.49
C SER A 131 -14.04 7.06 -0.92
N LYS A 132 -13.04 7.05 -0.03
CA LYS A 132 -12.52 8.26 0.59
C LYS A 132 -11.69 9.11 -0.37
N VAL A 133 -10.87 8.50 -1.24
CA VAL A 133 -10.16 9.22 -2.31
C VAL A 133 -11.16 9.94 -3.21
N LYS A 134 -12.25 9.28 -3.59
CA LYS A 134 -13.31 9.89 -4.42
C LYS A 134 -13.99 11.05 -3.70
N GLU A 135 -14.27 10.91 -2.41
CA GLU A 135 -14.84 11.97 -1.58
C GLU A 135 -13.94 13.21 -1.57
N ILE A 136 -12.65 13.04 -1.27
CA ILE A 136 -11.67 14.15 -1.26
C ILE A 136 -11.52 14.76 -2.66
N ALA A 137 -11.36 13.93 -3.69
CA ALA A 137 -11.24 14.40 -5.07
C ALA A 137 -12.46 15.23 -5.53
N SER A 138 -13.67 14.89 -5.04
CA SER A 138 -14.89 15.63 -5.38
C SER A 138 -15.04 17.00 -4.71
N GLU A 139 -14.14 17.34 -3.78
CA GLU A 139 -14.06 18.69 -3.20
C GLU A 139 -13.39 19.70 -4.15
N PHE A 140 -12.76 19.19 -5.22
CA PHE A 140 -12.03 19.93 -6.24
C PHE A 140 -12.80 19.86 -7.58
N ASP A 141 -12.83 20.96 -8.31
CA ASP A 141 -13.53 21.07 -9.60
C ASP A 141 -12.60 20.71 -10.78
N GLY A 142 -11.29 20.68 -10.55
CA GLY A 142 -10.24 20.45 -11.54
C GLY A 142 -9.54 19.08 -11.44
N GLU A 143 -8.36 18.99 -12.05
CA GLU A 143 -7.61 17.74 -12.15
C GLU A 143 -6.85 17.47 -10.84
N VAL A 144 -6.87 16.23 -10.36
CA VAL A 144 -6.16 15.85 -9.12
C VAL A 144 -5.20 14.69 -9.35
N ALA A 145 -4.07 14.72 -8.66
CA ALA A 145 -3.14 13.59 -8.65
C ALA A 145 -3.40 12.66 -7.47
N ILE A 146 -3.60 11.38 -7.73
CA ILE A 146 -3.78 10.32 -6.73
C ILE A 146 -2.52 9.47 -6.68
N VAL A 147 -1.84 9.46 -5.55
CA VAL A 147 -0.52 8.84 -5.40
C VAL A 147 -0.59 7.66 -4.45
N GLY A 148 -0.51 6.45 -4.99
CA GLY A 148 -0.31 5.23 -4.21
C GLY A 148 1.15 5.12 -3.76
N VAL A 149 1.40 5.41 -2.49
CA VAL A 149 2.71 5.28 -1.87
C VAL A 149 2.88 3.87 -1.33
N GLY A 150 4.02 3.27 -1.62
CA GLY A 150 4.35 1.93 -1.15
C GLY A 150 5.09 1.13 -2.21
N ASN A 151 5.81 0.10 -1.75
CA ASN A 151 6.37 -0.87 -2.67
C ASN A 151 5.26 -1.78 -3.22
N THR A 152 5.55 -2.40 -4.36
CA THR A 152 4.61 -3.23 -5.11
C THR A 152 5.04 -4.70 -5.10
N CYS A 153 5.67 -5.15 -4.01
CA CYS A 153 6.11 -6.53 -3.88
C CYS A 153 4.95 -7.51 -4.13
N GLY A 154 5.05 -8.31 -5.19
CA GLY A 154 4.02 -9.30 -5.52
C GLY A 154 2.74 -8.74 -6.18
N ALA A 155 2.73 -7.45 -6.53
CA ALA A 155 1.66 -6.78 -7.28
C ALA A 155 2.23 -6.15 -8.57
N GLY A 156 1.66 -6.51 -9.72
CA GLY A 156 2.03 -5.90 -10.99
C GLY A 156 1.34 -4.54 -11.21
N ASP A 157 1.53 -3.98 -12.40
CA ASP A 157 0.98 -2.70 -12.80
C ASP A 157 -0.44 -2.81 -13.37
N THR A 158 -0.76 -3.94 -14.02
CA THR A 158 -2.06 -4.14 -14.67
C THR A 158 -3.02 -4.98 -13.85
N ARG A 159 -4.32 -4.85 -14.13
CA ARG A 159 -5.39 -5.66 -13.52
C ARG A 159 -5.12 -7.16 -13.66
N ASP A 160 -4.70 -7.61 -14.83
CA ASP A 160 -4.43 -9.03 -15.11
C ASP A 160 -3.28 -9.56 -14.25
N GLN A 161 -2.25 -8.74 -14.02
CA GLN A 161 -1.12 -9.12 -13.19
C GLN A 161 -1.49 -9.23 -11.69
N VAL A 162 -2.52 -8.50 -11.25
CA VAL A 162 -3.00 -8.53 -9.84
C VAL A 162 -4.22 -9.41 -9.60
N ALA A 163 -4.90 -9.92 -10.62
CA ALA A 163 -6.13 -10.73 -10.49
C ALA A 163 -5.97 -11.97 -9.58
N GLY A 164 -4.75 -12.51 -9.48
CA GLY A 164 -4.44 -13.66 -8.62
C GLY A 164 -4.07 -13.33 -7.17
N VAL A 165 -3.86 -12.04 -6.82
CA VAL A 165 -3.35 -11.63 -5.49
C VAL A 165 -4.26 -12.11 -4.37
N HIS A 166 -5.57 -11.90 -4.49
CA HIS A 166 -6.55 -12.36 -3.49
C HIS A 166 -6.45 -13.85 -3.21
N ASN A 167 -6.37 -14.69 -4.25
CA ASN A 167 -6.28 -16.13 -4.09
C ASN A 167 -4.94 -16.58 -3.47
N ARG A 168 -3.85 -15.83 -3.71
CA ARG A 168 -2.55 -16.07 -3.06
C ARG A 168 -2.62 -15.73 -1.58
N LEU A 169 -3.20 -14.58 -1.23
CA LEU A 169 -3.35 -14.13 0.15
C LEU A 169 -4.36 -14.98 0.94
N ARG A 170 -5.42 -15.50 0.31
CA ARG A 170 -6.42 -16.33 0.98
C ARG A 170 -5.83 -17.56 1.65
N LYS A 171 -4.85 -18.22 1.01
CA LYS A 171 -4.15 -19.37 1.61
C LYS A 171 -3.43 -18.99 2.90
N TYR A 172 -2.80 -17.82 2.90
CA TYR A 172 -2.13 -17.29 4.07
C TYR A 172 -3.12 -16.88 5.17
N TRP A 173 -4.27 -16.30 4.82
CA TRP A 173 -5.32 -15.99 5.80
C TRP A 173 -5.91 -17.25 6.42
N GLU A 174 -6.13 -18.31 5.64
CA GLU A 174 -6.58 -19.62 6.14
C GLU A 174 -5.57 -20.20 7.15
N GLU A 175 -4.26 -20.12 6.86
CA GLU A 175 -3.19 -20.57 7.79
C GLU A 175 -3.06 -19.69 9.05
N TYR A 176 -3.33 -18.38 8.94
CA TYR A 176 -3.31 -17.44 10.05
C TYR A 176 -4.55 -17.52 10.94
N GLU A 177 -5.73 -17.75 10.38
CA GLU A 177 -6.96 -17.94 11.17
C GLU A 177 -6.88 -19.23 12.02
N GLU A 178 -6.06 -20.21 11.60
CA GLU A 178 -5.80 -21.46 12.36
C GLU A 178 -4.74 -21.31 13.48
N LYS A 179 -3.99 -20.20 13.55
CA LYS A 179 -2.86 -20.02 14.49
C LYS A 179 -2.89 -18.66 15.18
N GLU A 180 -2.58 -18.61 16.48
CA GLU A 180 -2.51 -17.31 17.18
C GLU A 180 -1.32 -16.48 16.67
N GLU A 181 -1.49 -15.15 16.57
CA GLU A 181 -0.44 -14.22 16.11
C GLU A 181 0.87 -14.35 16.92
N GLU A 182 0.75 -14.67 18.21
CA GLU A 182 1.89 -14.92 19.09
C GLU A 182 2.68 -16.17 18.68
N GLU A 183 2.01 -17.26 18.26
CA GLU A 183 2.68 -18.46 17.75
C GLU A 183 3.44 -18.15 16.45
N VAL A 184 2.85 -17.41 15.52
CA VAL A 184 3.51 -17.07 14.26
C VAL A 184 4.70 -16.14 14.49
N SER A 185 4.58 -15.19 15.43
CA SER A 185 5.67 -14.33 15.86
C SER A 185 6.80 -15.11 16.52
N TYR A 186 6.47 -16.00 17.46
CA TYR A 186 7.42 -16.84 18.19
C TYR A 186 8.22 -17.75 17.24
N MET A 187 7.54 -18.37 16.28
CA MET A 187 8.17 -19.22 15.28
C MET A 187 9.09 -18.44 14.34
N GLY A 188 8.72 -17.20 13.99
CA GLY A 188 9.59 -16.30 13.24
C GLY A 188 10.86 -15.91 14.00
N VAL A 189 10.75 -15.64 15.31
CA VAL A 189 11.90 -15.34 16.18
C VAL A 189 12.81 -16.56 16.34
N MET A 190 12.24 -17.74 16.56
CA MET A 190 12.99 -19.00 16.63
C MET A 190 13.75 -19.28 15.33
N GLY A 191 13.09 -19.15 14.18
CA GLY A 191 13.71 -19.40 12.87
C GLY A 191 14.89 -18.48 12.57
N ALA A 192 14.90 -17.25 13.12
CA ALA A 192 15.99 -16.30 12.95
C ALA A 192 17.19 -16.56 13.88
N MET A 193 17.07 -17.45 14.87
CA MET A 193 18.18 -17.79 15.76
C MET A 193 19.10 -18.86 15.15
N PRO A 194 20.43 -18.82 15.38
CA PRO A 194 21.42 -19.72 14.77
C PRO A 194 21.16 -21.22 14.97
N SER A 195 20.35 -21.59 15.97
CA SER A 195 20.00 -22.96 16.33
C SER A 195 18.48 -23.20 16.44
N GLY A 196 17.65 -22.24 16.03
CA GLY A 196 16.19 -22.33 16.16
C GLY A 196 15.46 -22.78 14.90
N GLY A 197 16.12 -22.86 13.74
CA GLY A 197 15.51 -23.34 12.48
C GLY A 197 15.01 -24.79 12.55
N GLU A 198 15.84 -25.74 13.00
CA GLU A 198 15.42 -27.14 13.18
C GLU A 198 14.34 -27.30 14.26
N GLN A 199 14.38 -26.47 15.32
CA GLN A 199 13.37 -26.52 16.40
C GLN A 199 12.02 -25.96 15.96
N ALA A 200 12.04 -24.89 15.15
CA ALA A 200 10.84 -24.34 14.53
C ALA A 200 10.20 -25.35 13.57
N GLU A 201 10.97 -26.01 12.71
CA GLU A 201 10.45 -27.07 11.83
C GLU A 201 9.87 -28.26 12.62
N LEU A 202 10.53 -28.68 13.69
CA LEU A 202 10.04 -29.76 14.57
C LEU A 202 8.74 -29.40 15.30
N LEU A 203 8.62 -28.15 15.78
CA LEU A 203 7.39 -27.66 16.42
C LEU A 203 6.24 -27.59 15.40
N GLN A 204 6.49 -27.05 14.20
CA GLN A 204 5.50 -27.05 13.10
C GLN A 204 5.06 -28.47 12.73
N ALA A 205 5.99 -29.40 12.62
CA ALA A 205 5.69 -30.79 12.30
C ALA A 205 4.87 -31.45 13.41
N ARG A 206 5.21 -31.19 14.69
CA ARG A 206 4.46 -31.69 15.85
C ARG A 206 3.04 -31.15 15.88
N ASP A 207 2.87 -29.84 15.71
CA ASP A 207 1.58 -29.19 15.84
C ASP A 207 0.64 -29.58 14.68
N ASN A 208 1.16 -29.72 13.45
CA ASN A 208 0.42 -30.30 12.33
C ASN A 208 -0.02 -31.75 12.61
N LEU A 209 0.79 -32.54 13.32
CA LEU A 209 0.47 -33.93 13.66
C LEU A 209 -0.60 -34.02 14.75
N ILE A 210 -0.57 -33.12 15.72
CA ILE A 210 -1.60 -32.98 16.77
C ILE A 210 -2.92 -32.51 16.15
N TRP A 211 -2.89 -31.51 15.27
CA TRP A 211 -4.07 -31.00 14.57
C TRP A 211 -4.76 -32.08 13.72
N ASN A 212 -3.99 -32.87 12.97
CA ASN A 212 -4.54 -33.98 12.17
C ASN A 212 -5.09 -35.14 13.00
N MET A 213 -4.73 -35.26 14.29
CA MET A 213 -5.32 -36.25 15.20
C MET A 213 -6.63 -35.79 15.84
N ILE A 214 -6.92 -34.49 15.85
CA ILE A 214 -8.10 -33.90 16.51
C ILE A 214 -9.27 -33.72 15.52
N ARG A 215 -9.02 -33.80 14.20
CA ARG A 215 -10.03 -33.90 13.13
C ARG A 215 -10.46 -35.34 12.86
#